data_AF-A0A1A7X1A3-F1
#
_entry.id   AF-A0A1A7X1A3-F1
#
_cell.length_a   1.000
_cell.length_b   1.000
_cell.length_c   1.000
_cell.angle_alpha   90.00
_cell.angle_beta   90.00
_cell.angle_gamma   90.00
#
_symmetry.space_group_name_H-M   'P 1'
#
loop_
_entity.id
_entity.type
_entity.pdbx_description
1 polymer ?
#
loop_
_entity_poly.entity_id
_entity_poly.type
_entity_poly.pdbx_seq_one_letter_code
_entity_poly.pdbx_strand_id
1 'polypeptide(L)'
;MSREVPSGEVNRQLFDAQTQLSNSLLAGRRDMRRQCVSAGSNTTSSTSGFCSSSCRRQRGNDEGDEDDVSTLPDCMGTSHLTSDIVHKLVQKTRQKHDEALKQMDTHLTHLSQVCETEVRTLCKQLKSSLQEADLRLDTLKDRMGPLQHASLQEVLGLWEEVHEEVKGRKNRISEMNFQLNDCERRRTDELRAILSKHSLLLEEISFLPSPEVHRLIHKEATKLNAALLANRCSIAHLLLHLKEKNLQQEFLLRLQWEDSLNSWRSIRIDGPVDRFRSFLSSIVDHQLLSDQQMKETQQDLTQQRYDIIQQIRTMAPPTISSAAVSDWFNQLTNVNHQIDQHHKNFLHHLRCLHEQTRQDYLAEAEKCKEALSALQLSEEQVNDIISSKLLPHIERLQSEDEKRLAALEVSRGSLAHHSARVSRCVFDVMRAVALLWETHCCRMETRETELQKHLEDIKESLQQCTQRKVVRVDVLLEELRQESSEDSLKTSMNKISLLVQDIKGRCQRCGSDQEKVLELLPSLLLKELVLYSSSVDSLFQLNRVSSRTTSPVLGQNPNPLNPNTPFCSDLVFLCAEASGGTGAAKPQAVQTENGPEPILMRVKLVPS
;
A
#
# COMPACT_ATOMS: atom_id res chain seq x y z
N MET A 1 4.98 -44.66 85.61
CA MET A 1 3.94 -44.26 84.64
C MET A 1 4.58 -44.26 83.27
N SER A 2 3.94 -44.88 82.28
CA SER A 2 4.39 -44.85 80.89
C SER A 2 4.32 -43.43 80.33
N ARG A 3 5.23 -43.08 79.43
CA ARG A 3 5.16 -41.84 78.65
C ARG A 3 5.44 -42.16 77.20
N GLU A 4 4.39 -42.26 76.41
CA GLU A 4 4.49 -42.44 74.97
C GLU A 4 5.21 -41.25 74.34
N VAL A 5 6.07 -41.53 73.35
CA VAL A 5 6.68 -40.53 72.49
C VAL A 5 5.85 -40.48 71.20
N PRO A 6 5.42 -39.29 70.72
CA PRO A 6 4.67 -39.18 69.47
C PRO A 6 5.40 -39.86 68.29
N SER A 7 4.64 -40.57 67.45
CA SER A 7 5.21 -41.50 66.47
C SER A 7 6.01 -40.81 65.36
N GLY A 8 6.98 -41.55 64.81
CA GLY A 8 7.79 -41.12 63.68
C GLY A 8 7.06 -41.03 62.33
N GLU A 9 5.73 -41.24 62.30
CA GLU A 9 4.86 -41.21 61.12
C GLU A 9 5.12 -39.99 60.24
N VAL A 10 5.12 -38.79 60.85
CA VAL A 10 5.20 -37.52 60.12
C VAL A 10 6.54 -37.37 59.41
N ASN A 11 7.64 -37.74 60.08
CA ASN A 11 8.97 -37.68 59.48
C ASN A 11 9.15 -38.72 58.37
N ARG A 12 8.52 -39.89 58.49
CA ARG A 12 8.52 -40.94 57.45
C ARG A 12 7.72 -40.48 56.23
N GLN A 13 6.50 -39.98 56.43
CA GLN A 13 5.65 -39.43 55.36
C GLN A 13 6.34 -38.27 54.62
N LEU A 14 7.05 -37.40 55.33
CA LEU A 14 7.78 -36.28 54.72
C LEU A 14 9.00 -36.76 53.89
N PHE A 15 9.70 -37.80 54.35
CA PHE A 15 10.80 -38.44 53.61
C PHE A 15 10.31 -39.20 52.37
N ASP A 16 9.18 -39.92 52.48
CA ASP A 16 8.54 -40.63 51.37
C ASP A 16 8.01 -39.64 50.32
N ALA A 17 7.39 -38.53 50.74
CA ALA A 17 6.97 -37.44 49.86
C ALA A 17 8.16 -36.75 49.16
N GLN A 18 9.26 -36.50 49.88
CA GLN A 18 10.50 -35.98 49.29
C GLN A 18 11.10 -36.94 48.25
N THR A 19 11.02 -38.25 48.50
CA THR A 19 11.47 -39.30 47.58
C THR A 19 10.57 -39.37 46.33
N GLN A 20 9.26 -39.27 46.48
CA GLN A 20 8.32 -39.18 45.35
C GLN A 20 8.56 -37.91 44.51
N LEU A 21 8.72 -36.74 45.14
CA LEU A 21 8.98 -35.48 44.44
C LEU A 21 10.30 -35.54 43.64
N SER A 22 11.36 -36.09 44.25
CA SER A 22 12.65 -36.31 43.59
C SER A 22 12.51 -37.22 42.35
N ASN A 23 11.77 -38.32 42.47
CA ASN A 23 11.53 -39.24 41.37
C ASN A 23 10.70 -38.59 40.23
N SER A 24 9.68 -37.80 40.55
CA SER A 24 8.90 -37.05 39.55
C SER A 24 9.73 -35.99 38.81
N LEU A 25 10.59 -35.27 39.54
CA LEU A 25 11.51 -34.29 38.93
C LEU A 25 12.58 -34.97 38.04
N LEU A 26 13.05 -36.15 38.42
CA LEU A 26 13.96 -36.97 37.60
C LEU A 26 13.28 -37.63 36.40
N ALA A 27 11.97 -37.91 36.48
CA ALA A 27 11.17 -38.37 35.34
C ALA A 27 11.00 -37.25 34.31
N GLY A 28 10.48 -36.08 34.71
CA GLY A 28 10.29 -34.94 33.80
C GLY A 28 11.58 -34.43 33.14
N ARG A 29 12.74 -34.63 33.79
CA ARG A 29 14.06 -34.33 33.20
C ARG A 29 14.50 -35.29 32.09
N ARG A 30 13.84 -36.44 31.89
CA ARG A 30 14.12 -37.35 30.77
C ARG A 30 13.36 -36.95 29.51
N ASP A 31 12.10 -36.52 29.64
CA ASP A 31 11.27 -36.16 28.49
C ASP A 31 11.73 -34.87 27.81
N MET A 32 12.06 -33.81 28.57
CA MET A 32 12.66 -32.60 27.99
C MET A 32 14.02 -32.86 27.30
N ARG A 33 14.74 -33.93 27.66
CA ARG A 33 16.02 -34.28 27.01
C ARG A 33 15.87 -34.98 25.65
N ARG A 34 14.65 -35.11 25.11
CA ARG A 34 14.39 -35.55 23.73
C ARG A 34 14.11 -34.43 22.73
N GLN A 35 13.91 -33.17 23.15
CA GLN A 35 13.49 -32.09 22.24
C GLN A 35 14.56 -31.02 21.94
N CYS A 36 15.60 -30.84 22.76
CA CYS A 36 16.66 -29.85 22.48
C CYS A 36 18.08 -30.45 22.61
N VAL A 37 18.59 -31.01 21.52
CA VAL A 37 20.04 -31.23 21.29
C VAL A 37 20.37 -30.96 19.82
N SER A 38 20.81 -29.73 19.51
CA SER A 38 21.54 -29.41 18.28
C SER A 38 22.32 -28.12 18.46
N ALA A 39 23.62 -28.13 18.11
CA ALA A 39 24.62 -27.06 18.28
C ALA A 39 24.82 -26.53 19.73
N GLY A 40 26.02 -26.17 20.17
CA GLY A 40 27.35 -26.38 19.60
C GLY A 40 28.40 -26.36 20.71
N SER A 41 29.43 -27.21 20.63
CA SER A 41 30.42 -27.42 21.69
C SER A 41 31.64 -26.51 21.58
N ASN A 42 32.18 -26.06 22.72
CA ASN A 42 33.59 -25.67 23.05
C ASN A 42 33.55 -24.86 24.38
N THR A 43 34.52 -24.79 25.30
CA THR A 43 35.82 -25.46 25.67
C THR A 43 36.17 -24.96 27.10
N THR A 44 37.08 -25.49 27.95
CA THR A 44 38.14 -26.54 27.91
C THR A 44 38.50 -26.97 29.34
N SER A 45 38.95 -28.23 29.54
CA SER A 45 39.85 -28.66 30.65
C SER A 45 39.27 -28.57 32.10
N SER A 46 39.87 -29.11 33.18
CA SER A 46 41.11 -29.90 33.36
C SER A 46 41.08 -30.78 34.64
N THR A 47 41.61 -32.02 34.54
CA THR A 47 42.52 -32.69 35.51
C THR A 47 42.12 -32.98 36.99
N SER A 48 42.47 -34.21 37.44
CA SER A 48 42.54 -34.74 38.83
C SER A 48 41.22 -35.08 39.56
N GLY A 49 41.15 -36.11 40.43
CA GLY A 49 42.18 -37.11 40.76
C GLY A 49 41.69 -38.29 41.61
N PHE A 50 42.27 -39.46 41.35
CA PHE A 50 42.28 -40.75 42.08
C PHE A 50 41.37 -41.02 43.32
N CYS A 51 40.57 -42.08 43.17
CA CYS A 51 40.36 -43.21 44.10
C CYS A 51 40.06 -43.00 45.60
N SER A 52 38.95 -43.63 46.06
CA SER A 52 39.00 -44.68 47.09
C SER A 52 37.71 -45.51 47.20
N SER A 53 37.76 -46.76 46.70
CA SER A 53 37.19 -47.93 47.40
C SER A 53 38.25 -48.43 48.39
N SER A 54 37.98 -49.06 49.54
CA SER A 54 36.78 -49.71 50.09
C SER A 54 36.81 -49.53 51.63
N CYS A 55 35.75 -49.68 52.42
CA CYS A 55 35.27 -51.00 52.85
C CYS A 55 33.95 -50.96 53.64
N ARG A 56 33.18 -52.03 53.50
CA ARG A 56 32.11 -52.58 54.37
C ARG A 56 31.53 -51.66 55.46
N ARG A 57 30.27 -51.25 55.28
CA ARG A 57 29.30 -51.27 56.39
C ARG A 57 29.10 -52.73 56.82
N GLN A 58 29.14 -53.01 58.12
CA GLN A 58 28.50 -54.21 58.65
C GLN A 58 26.98 -54.04 58.57
N ARG A 59 26.29 -55.14 58.27
CA ARG A 59 24.83 -55.23 58.28
C ARG A 59 24.43 -55.63 59.70
N GLY A 60 23.57 -54.84 60.34
CA GLY A 60 22.85 -55.35 61.50
C GLY A 60 21.83 -56.39 61.05
N ASN A 61 21.63 -57.41 61.85
CA ASN A 61 20.43 -58.24 61.85
C ASN A 61 20.09 -58.50 63.33
N ASP A 62 18.81 -58.43 63.65
CA ASP A 62 18.27 -58.61 65.00
C ASP A 62 17.78 -60.05 65.18
N GLU A 63 17.12 -60.34 66.32
CA GLU A 63 16.48 -61.63 66.69
C GLU A 63 17.48 -62.76 67.09
N GLY A 64 17.22 -63.60 68.11
CA GLY A 64 16.09 -63.60 69.06
C GLY A 64 16.22 -64.70 70.13
N ASP A 65 15.36 -64.59 71.16
CA ASP A 65 14.86 -65.58 72.12
C ASP A 65 15.79 -66.43 73.06
N GLU A 66 15.52 -66.25 74.35
CA GLU A 66 15.27 -67.22 75.44
C GLU A 66 16.18 -68.47 75.72
N ASP A 67 16.73 -68.46 76.96
CA ASP A 67 16.50 -69.44 78.05
C ASP A 67 17.66 -70.28 78.68
N ASP A 68 17.39 -70.65 79.94
CA ASP A 68 17.87 -71.72 80.84
C ASP A 68 19.34 -71.82 81.35
N VAL A 69 19.50 -71.33 82.59
CA VAL A 69 20.14 -71.96 83.78
C VAL A 69 21.16 -73.11 83.61
N SER A 70 22.35 -72.98 84.25
CA SER A 70 22.89 -73.95 85.24
C SER A 70 24.23 -73.57 85.91
N THR A 71 24.30 -73.76 87.23
CA THR A 71 25.47 -74.04 88.13
C THR A 71 26.81 -73.29 87.92
N LEU A 72 27.31 -72.46 88.85
CA LEU A 72 27.84 -72.73 90.23
C LEU A 72 29.26 -73.38 90.24
N PRO A 73 30.08 -73.23 91.31
CA PRO A 73 30.80 -72.00 91.65
C PRO A 73 32.29 -72.29 91.97
N ASP A 74 33.05 -71.31 92.49
CA ASP A 74 33.97 -71.61 93.60
C ASP A 74 34.24 -70.38 94.49
N CYS A 75 34.60 -70.63 95.76
CA CYS A 75 34.80 -69.60 96.78
C CYS A 75 36.24 -69.57 97.31
N MET A 76 36.88 -68.40 97.28
CA MET A 76 37.89 -68.02 98.28
C MET A 76 37.66 -66.57 98.70
N GLY A 77 37.14 -66.39 99.93
CA GLY A 77 36.86 -65.07 100.48
C GLY A 77 38.08 -64.45 101.17
N THR A 78 38.32 -63.17 100.95
CA THR A 78 39.14 -62.33 101.83
C THR A 78 38.33 -61.12 102.31
N SER A 79 38.51 -60.79 103.59
CA SER A 79 37.80 -59.71 104.28
C SER A 79 38.15 -58.33 103.74
N HIS A 80 37.21 -57.37 103.79
CA HIS A 80 37.31 -56.13 104.58
C HIS A 80 36.03 -55.26 104.49
N LEU A 81 35.74 -54.49 105.55
CA LEU A 81 34.55 -53.64 105.64
C LEU A 81 34.78 -52.24 105.00
N THR A 82 34.60 -52.11 103.69
CA THR A 82 34.71 -50.80 102.99
C THR A 82 33.65 -50.53 101.91
N SER A 83 32.77 -51.50 101.59
CA SER A 83 31.86 -51.44 100.43
C SER A 83 30.87 -50.25 100.45
N ASP A 84 30.19 -50.01 101.57
CA ASP A 84 29.07 -49.06 101.66
C ASP A 84 29.49 -47.58 101.46
N ILE A 85 30.71 -47.21 101.86
CA ILE A 85 31.25 -45.86 101.66
C ILE A 85 31.64 -45.65 100.19
N VAL A 86 32.28 -46.63 99.55
CA VAL A 86 32.68 -46.54 98.13
C VAL A 86 31.44 -46.48 97.24
N HIS A 87 30.42 -47.29 97.51
CA HIS A 87 29.15 -47.24 96.78
C HIS A 87 28.49 -45.85 96.88
N LYS A 88 28.41 -45.29 98.09
CA LYS A 88 27.86 -43.93 98.31
C LYS A 88 28.69 -42.84 97.64
N LEU A 89 30.01 -42.99 97.56
CA LEU A 89 30.89 -42.05 96.85
C LEU A 89 30.64 -42.10 95.33
N VAL A 90 30.65 -43.29 94.73
CA VAL A 90 30.37 -43.51 93.30
C VAL A 90 28.97 -43.01 92.94
N GLN A 91 27.97 -43.27 93.77
CA GLN A 91 26.59 -42.80 93.59
C GLN A 91 26.49 -41.25 93.66
N LYS A 92 27.27 -40.61 94.54
CA LYS A 92 27.36 -39.14 94.63
C LYS A 92 28.07 -38.51 93.43
N THR A 93 29.12 -39.15 92.92
CA THR A 93 29.83 -38.69 91.70
C THR A 93 28.97 -38.90 90.46
N ARG A 94 28.23 -40.01 90.37
CA ARG A 94 27.18 -40.23 89.35
C ARG A 94 26.11 -39.15 89.40
N GLN A 95 25.58 -38.81 90.58
CA GLN A 95 24.60 -37.74 90.72
C GLN A 95 25.12 -36.39 90.23
N LYS A 96 26.39 -36.04 90.51
CA LYS A 96 27.03 -34.84 89.95
C LYS A 96 27.12 -34.88 88.42
N HIS A 97 27.52 -36.01 87.85
CA HIS A 97 27.64 -36.21 86.41
C HIS A 97 26.27 -36.09 85.70
N ASP A 98 25.27 -36.80 86.23
CA ASP A 98 23.90 -36.79 85.70
C ASP A 98 23.26 -35.39 85.84
N GLU A 99 23.64 -34.61 86.86
CA GLU A 99 23.23 -33.20 87.02
C GLU A 99 23.97 -32.26 86.06
N ALA A 100 25.28 -32.46 85.83
CA ALA A 100 26.03 -31.70 84.83
C ALA A 100 25.52 -31.94 83.40
N LEU A 101 25.06 -33.17 83.09
CA LEU A 101 24.38 -33.48 81.83
C LEU A 101 23.02 -32.78 81.69
N LYS A 102 22.19 -32.74 82.76
CA LYS A 102 20.96 -31.93 82.75
C LYS A 102 21.26 -30.45 82.55
N GLN A 103 22.30 -29.93 83.22
CA GLN A 103 22.72 -28.54 83.05
C GLN A 103 23.11 -28.27 81.60
N MET A 104 23.90 -29.14 80.97
CA MET A 104 24.21 -29.05 79.54
C MET A 104 22.93 -29.01 78.68
N ASP A 105 21.99 -29.93 78.90
CA ASP A 105 20.72 -29.99 78.17
C ASP A 105 19.85 -28.72 78.37
N THR A 106 19.76 -28.19 79.60
CA THR A 106 19.06 -26.90 79.87
C THR A 106 19.71 -25.71 79.17
N HIS A 107 21.06 -25.64 79.10
CA HIS A 107 21.75 -24.61 78.33
C HIS A 107 21.51 -24.75 76.81
N LEU A 108 21.53 -25.98 76.28
CA LEU A 108 21.30 -26.26 74.86
C LEU A 108 19.87 -25.96 74.42
N THR A 109 18.88 -26.36 75.23
CA THR A 109 17.45 -26.09 74.98
C THR A 109 17.12 -24.59 75.10
N HIS A 110 17.67 -23.89 76.11
CA HIS A 110 17.57 -22.43 76.22
C HIS A 110 18.13 -21.73 74.97
N LEU A 111 19.33 -22.11 74.49
CA LEU A 111 19.91 -21.55 73.28
C LEU A 111 19.05 -21.81 72.03
N SER A 112 18.46 -23.01 71.89
CA SER A 112 17.52 -23.27 70.80
C SER A 112 16.30 -22.35 70.86
N GLN A 113 15.71 -22.16 72.05
CA GLN A 113 14.58 -21.24 72.24
C GLN A 113 14.92 -19.79 71.89
N VAL A 114 16.10 -19.29 72.29
CA VAL A 114 16.58 -17.95 71.91
C VAL A 114 16.69 -17.82 70.39
N CYS A 115 17.43 -18.70 69.71
CA CYS A 115 17.58 -18.64 68.25
C CYS A 115 16.22 -18.84 67.52
N GLU A 116 15.35 -19.71 68.00
CA GLU A 116 14.02 -19.92 67.44
C GLU A 116 13.12 -18.71 67.59
N THR A 117 13.23 -17.95 68.69
CA THR A 117 12.48 -16.69 68.85
C THR A 117 13.02 -15.59 67.96
N GLU A 118 14.34 -15.47 67.81
CA GLU A 118 14.99 -14.52 66.89
C GLU A 118 14.60 -14.80 65.42
N VAL A 119 14.77 -16.03 64.94
CA VAL A 119 14.35 -16.41 63.58
C VAL A 119 12.84 -16.18 63.37
N ARG A 120 12.01 -16.40 64.41
CA ARG A 120 10.56 -16.19 64.33
C ARG A 120 10.14 -14.72 64.34
N THR A 121 10.87 -13.81 64.98
CA THR A 121 10.61 -12.36 64.87
C THR A 121 11.05 -11.83 63.52
N LEU A 122 12.25 -12.20 63.07
CA LEU A 122 12.78 -11.83 61.74
C LEU A 122 11.85 -12.29 60.60
N CYS A 123 11.39 -13.55 60.62
CA CYS A 123 10.47 -14.08 59.61
C CYS A 123 9.10 -13.37 59.61
N LYS A 124 8.62 -12.90 60.77
CA LYS A 124 7.38 -12.09 60.85
C LYS A 124 7.61 -10.69 60.27
N GLN A 125 8.72 -10.03 60.62
CA GLN A 125 9.07 -8.70 60.13
C GLN A 125 9.23 -8.68 58.60
N LEU A 126 9.99 -9.64 58.04
CA LEU A 126 10.11 -9.77 56.59
C LEU A 126 8.75 -10.02 55.94
N LYS A 127 7.93 -10.94 56.48
CA LYS A 127 6.61 -11.23 55.91
C LYS A 127 5.74 -9.96 55.82
N SER A 128 5.64 -9.18 56.90
CA SER A 128 4.86 -7.93 56.91
C SER A 128 5.39 -6.92 55.89
N SER A 129 6.71 -6.73 55.81
CA SER A 129 7.32 -5.77 54.88
C SER A 129 7.22 -6.21 53.41
N LEU A 130 7.26 -7.51 53.13
CA LEU A 130 6.98 -8.04 51.79
C LEU A 130 5.51 -7.83 51.41
N GLN A 131 4.56 -8.09 52.32
CA GLN A 131 3.13 -7.86 52.06
C GLN A 131 2.81 -6.38 51.81
N GLU A 132 3.49 -5.45 52.48
CA GLU A 132 3.39 -4.01 52.19
C GLU A 132 3.93 -3.69 50.78
N ALA A 133 5.09 -4.21 50.42
CA ALA A 133 5.66 -4.03 49.08
C ALA A 133 4.77 -4.65 47.97
N ASP A 134 4.14 -5.79 48.24
CA ASP A 134 3.20 -6.42 47.30
C ASP A 134 1.97 -5.53 47.03
N LEU A 135 1.34 -4.97 48.07
CA LEU A 135 0.21 -4.04 47.92
C LEU A 135 0.59 -2.78 47.13
N ARG A 136 1.81 -2.25 47.31
CA ARG A 136 2.33 -1.12 46.53
C ARG A 136 2.54 -1.49 45.06
N LEU A 137 3.13 -2.67 44.79
CA LEU A 137 3.36 -3.16 43.43
C LEU A 137 2.04 -3.45 42.69
N ASP A 138 1.03 -3.99 43.36
CA ASP A 138 -0.31 -4.16 42.78
C ASP A 138 -0.96 -2.80 42.48
N THR A 139 -0.84 -1.81 43.38
CA THR A 139 -1.33 -0.43 43.14
C THR A 139 -0.63 0.23 41.94
N LEU A 140 0.67 0.00 41.76
CA LEU A 140 1.43 0.50 40.60
C LEU A 140 1.04 -0.23 39.30
N LYS A 141 0.79 -1.53 39.40
CA LYS A 141 0.33 -2.39 38.29
C LYS A 141 -1.04 -1.97 37.77
N ASP A 142 -1.97 -1.61 38.65
CA ASP A 142 -3.29 -1.09 38.24
C ASP A 142 -3.15 0.26 37.52
N ARG A 143 -2.21 1.12 37.96
CA ARG A 143 -1.88 2.38 37.27
C ARG A 143 -1.26 2.19 35.88
N MET A 144 -0.71 1.01 35.54
CA MET A 144 -0.19 0.71 34.18
C MET A 144 -1.30 0.59 33.12
N GLY A 145 -2.56 0.34 33.51
CA GLY A 145 -3.66 0.16 32.55
C GLY A 145 -4.05 1.45 31.80
N PRO A 146 -4.53 2.50 32.50
CA PRO A 146 -5.17 3.65 31.85
C PRO A 146 -4.18 4.73 31.36
N LEU A 147 -3.10 4.36 30.67
CA LEU A 147 -2.03 5.29 30.26
C LEU A 147 -2.37 6.17 29.03
N GLN A 148 -3.49 5.95 28.34
CA GLN A 148 -3.82 6.58 27.03
C GLN A 148 -3.60 8.10 26.96
N HIS A 149 -3.87 8.81 28.05
CA HIS A 149 -3.78 10.28 28.11
C HIS A 149 -2.45 10.79 28.69
N ALA A 150 -1.66 9.92 29.33
CA ALA A 150 -0.44 10.27 30.05
C ALA A 150 0.68 10.78 29.14
N SER A 151 1.58 11.62 29.67
CA SER A 151 2.82 11.98 28.99
C SER A 151 3.85 10.84 29.01
N LEU A 152 4.84 10.89 28.12
CA LEU A 152 5.94 9.89 28.14
C LEU A 152 6.69 9.91 29.48
N GLN A 153 6.85 11.08 30.09
CA GLN A 153 7.53 11.23 31.38
C GLN A 153 6.75 10.55 32.52
N GLU A 154 5.42 10.56 32.49
CA GLU A 154 4.59 9.80 33.44
C GLU A 154 4.71 8.29 33.22
N VAL A 155 4.71 7.83 31.97
CA VAL A 155 4.84 6.40 31.62
C VAL A 155 6.22 5.83 32.01
N LEU A 156 7.28 6.63 31.86
CA LEU A 156 8.64 6.28 32.30
C LEU A 156 8.79 6.39 33.83
N GLY A 157 8.27 7.46 34.44
CA GLY A 157 8.33 7.67 35.89
C GLY A 157 7.62 6.58 36.68
N LEU A 158 6.49 6.08 36.18
CA LEU A 158 5.75 4.96 36.77
C LEU A 158 6.58 3.66 36.75
N TRP A 159 7.42 3.44 35.73
CA TRP A 159 8.35 2.30 35.75
C TRP A 159 9.46 2.49 36.78
N GLU A 160 9.96 3.70 36.99
CA GLU A 160 10.98 3.96 38.02
C GLU A 160 10.42 3.75 39.44
N GLU A 161 9.16 4.13 39.70
CA GLU A 161 8.45 3.79 40.95
C GLU A 161 8.41 2.27 41.20
N VAL A 162 8.10 1.49 40.15
CA VAL A 162 8.06 0.01 40.20
C VAL A 162 9.45 -0.58 40.39
N HIS A 163 10.44 -0.07 39.66
CA HIS A 163 11.83 -0.51 39.73
C HIS A 163 12.41 -0.31 41.14
N GLU A 164 12.20 0.85 41.75
CA GLU A 164 12.71 1.14 43.10
C GLU A 164 12.00 0.32 44.20
N GLU A 165 10.70 0.03 44.11
CA GLU A 165 10.05 -0.86 45.09
C GLU A 165 10.46 -2.33 44.90
N VAL A 166 10.64 -2.82 43.66
CA VAL A 166 11.22 -4.15 43.37
C VAL A 166 12.66 -4.25 43.89
N LYS A 167 13.47 -3.21 43.71
CA LYS A 167 14.83 -3.09 44.26
C LYS A 167 14.83 -3.05 45.79
N GLY A 168 13.90 -2.30 46.40
CA GLY A 168 13.66 -2.32 47.84
C GLY A 168 13.31 -3.71 48.37
N ARG A 169 12.46 -4.46 47.65
CA ARG A 169 12.11 -5.87 47.94
C ARG A 169 13.32 -6.80 47.85
N LYS A 170 14.16 -6.69 46.81
CA LYS A 170 15.45 -7.40 46.68
C LYS A 170 16.40 -7.10 47.84
N ASN A 171 16.48 -5.85 48.27
CA ASN A 171 17.32 -5.43 49.41
C ASN A 171 16.83 -6.02 50.73
N ARG A 172 15.52 -5.96 51.03
CA ARG A 172 14.91 -6.58 52.22
C ARG A 172 15.17 -8.10 52.31
N ILE A 173 15.08 -8.82 51.19
CA ILE A 173 15.40 -10.25 51.11
C ILE A 173 16.91 -10.51 51.36
N SER A 174 17.77 -9.61 50.91
CA SER A 174 19.23 -9.74 51.07
C SER A 174 19.72 -9.42 52.48
N GLU A 175 19.08 -8.45 53.15
CA GLU A 175 19.29 -8.14 54.56
C GLU A 175 18.84 -9.30 55.47
N MET A 176 17.65 -9.87 55.22
CA MET A 176 17.18 -11.07 55.93
C MET A 176 18.16 -12.25 55.79
N ASN A 177 18.74 -12.45 54.60
CA ASN A 177 19.78 -13.45 54.39
C ASN A 177 21.01 -13.23 55.30
N PHE A 178 21.45 -11.98 55.47
CA PHE A 178 22.56 -11.66 56.37
C PHE A 178 22.20 -11.98 57.83
N GLN A 179 21.04 -11.51 58.30
CA GLN A 179 20.57 -11.66 59.68
C GLN A 179 20.36 -13.13 60.07
N LEU A 180 19.74 -13.95 59.21
CA LEU A 180 19.55 -15.38 59.46
C LEU A 180 20.88 -16.15 59.51
N ASN A 181 21.84 -15.83 58.63
CA ASN A 181 23.16 -16.45 58.65
C ASN A 181 24.01 -16.00 59.85
N ASP A 182 23.80 -14.79 60.36
CA ASP A 182 24.46 -14.32 61.59
C ASP A 182 23.87 -14.98 62.86
N CYS A 183 22.54 -15.15 62.94
CA CYS A 183 21.91 -15.92 64.01
C CYS A 183 22.46 -17.36 64.07
N GLU A 184 22.55 -18.06 62.93
CA GLU A 184 23.15 -19.40 62.84
C GLU A 184 24.69 -19.41 63.03
N ARG A 185 25.38 -18.27 62.84
CA ARG A 185 26.80 -18.11 63.20
C ARG A 185 26.96 -18.03 64.72
N ARG A 186 26.27 -17.08 65.37
CA ARG A 186 26.25 -16.93 66.83
C ARG A 186 25.84 -18.23 67.52
N ARG A 187 24.78 -18.89 67.04
CA ARG A 187 24.38 -20.23 67.50
C ARG A 187 25.52 -21.25 67.43
N THR A 188 26.28 -21.28 66.34
CA THR A 188 27.42 -22.21 66.18
C THR A 188 28.52 -21.94 67.21
N ASP A 189 28.82 -20.67 67.49
CA ASP A 189 29.89 -20.28 68.41
C ASP A 189 29.47 -20.44 69.88
N GLU A 190 28.22 -20.15 70.24
CA GLU A 190 27.66 -20.40 71.58
C GLU A 190 27.52 -21.91 71.86
N LEU A 191 27.08 -22.72 70.89
CA LEU A 191 27.08 -24.19 71.02
C LEU A 191 28.49 -24.73 71.27
N ARG A 192 29.51 -24.18 70.60
CA ARG A 192 30.92 -24.55 70.86
C ARG A 192 31.32 -24.22 72.30
N ALA A 193 30.99 -23.02 72.78
CA ALA A 193 31.29 -22.60 74.15
C ALA A 193 30.59 -23.49 75.21
N ILE A 194 29.31 -23.83 75.00
CA ILE A 194 28.56 -24.74 75.87
C ILE A 194 29.21 -26.12 75.90
N LEU A 195 29.51 -26.73 74.74
CA LEU A 195 30.11 -28.07 74.68
C LEU A 195 31.51 -28.11 75.31
N SER A 196 32.36 -27.11 75.04
CA SER A 196 33.69 -27.00 75.68
C SER A 196 33.60 -26.87 77.20
N LYS A 197 32.69 -26.01 77.71
CA LYS A 197 32.47 -25.83 79.15
C LYS A 197 32.06 -27.13 79.85
N HIS A 198 31.14 -27.89 79.24
CA HIS A 198 30.62 -29.11 79.86
C HIS A 198 31.54 -30.33 79.65
N SER A 199 32.38 -30.38 78.61
CA SER A 199 33.44 -31.40 78.51
C SER A 199 34.39 -31.31 79.71
N LEU A 200 34.94 -30.12 79.96
CA LEU A 200 35.83 -29.86 81.11
C LEU A 200 35.17 -30.19 82.44
N LEU A 201 33.91 -29.78 82.65
CA LEU A 201 33.17 -30.07 83.88
C LEU A 201 32.92 -31.59 84.09
N LEU A 202 32.64 -32.33 83.02
CA LEU A 202 32.43 -33.79 83.10
C LEU A 202 33.76 -34.54 83.31
N GLU A 203 34.85 -34.04 82.76
CA GLU A 203 36.22 -34.52 83.01
C GLU A 203 36.64 -34.26 84.47
N GLU A 204 36.40 -33.07 85.02
CA GLU A 204 36.62 -32.73 86.45
C GLU A 204 35.81 -33.62 87.41
N ILE A 205 34.54 -33.90 87.07
CA ILE A 205 33.67 -34.79 87.85
C ILE A 205 34.20 -36.23 87.88
N SER A 206 35.03 -36.63 86.89
CA SER A 206 35.77 -37.90 86.84
C SER A 206 34.93 -39.18 87.08
N PHE A 207 33.62 -39.13 86.78
CA PHE A 207 32.73 -40.29 86.82
C PHE A 207 32.98 -41.28 85.67
N LEU A 208 33.34 -40.76 84.50
CA LEU A 208 33.70 -41.53 83.31
C LEU A 208 35.17 -41.28 82.94
N PRO A 209 35.85 -42.24 82.29
CA PRO A 209 37.13 -41.97 81.65
C PRO A 209 36.99 -40.86 80.58
N SER A 210 37.98 -39.97 80.48
CA SER A 210 38.06 -38.92 79.44
C SER A 210 37.64 -39.38 78.02
N PRO A 211 38.10 -40.52 77.46
CA PRO A 211 37.66 -40.95 76.13
C PRO A 211 36.16 -41.20 76.00
N GLU A 212 35.46 -41.60 77.07
CA GLU A 212 34.00 -41.74 77.07
C GLU A 212 33.27 -40.41 77.24
N VAL A 213 33.84 -39.46 77.99
CA VAL A 213 33.33 -38.07 78.03
C VAL A 213 33.43 -37.43 76.64
N HIS A 214 34.58 -37.56 75.97
CA HIS A 214 34.76 -37.05 74.61
C HIS A 214 33.84 -37.76 73.60
N ARG A 215 33.57 -39.08 73.75
CA ARG A 215 32.56 -39.79 72.94
C ARG A 215 31.14 -39.24 73.14
N LEU A 216 30.76 -38.92 74.38
CA LEU A 216 29.46 -38.32 74.70
C LEU A 216 29.34 -36.92 74.08
N ILE A 217 30.33 -36.04 74.31
CA ILE A 217 30.37 -34.69 73.74
C ILE A 217 30.37 -34.73 72.20
N HIS A 218 31.12 -35.66 71.59
CA HIS A 218 31.12 -35.86 70.15
C HIS A 218 29.74 -36.27 69.62
N LYS A 219 29.05 -37.21 70.29
CA LYS A 219 27.70 -37.66 69.91
C LYS A 219 26.68 -36.51 69.89
N GLU A 220 26.71 -35.64 70.89
CA GLU A 220 25.82 -34.46 70.94
C GLU A 220 26.25 -33.40 69.90
N ALA A 221 27.56 -33.17 69.74
CA ALA A 221 28.09 -32.29 68.68
C ALA A 221 27.67 -32.75 67.28
N THR A 222 27.65 -34.06 66.98
CA THR A 222 27.18 -34.60 65.70
C THR A 222 25.70 -34.32 65.47
N LYS A 223 24.83 -34.49 66.47
CA LYS A 223 23.40 -34.14 66.37
C LYS A 223 23.21 -32.64 66.12
N LEU A 224 23.91 -31.81 66.90
CA LEU A 224 23.83 -30.35 66.81
C LEU A 224 24.31 -29.87 65.44
N ASN A 225 25.43 -30.39 64.93
CA ASN A 225 25.92 -30.09 63.59
C ASN A 225 24.94 -30.52 62.49
N ALA A 226 24.25 -31.66 62.63
CA ALA A 226 23.21 -32.06 61.69
C ALA A 226 22.02 -31.09 61.68
N ALA A 227 21.62 -30.57 62.85
CA ALA A 227 20.58 -29.55 62.96
C ALA A 227 21.02 -28.19 62.36
N LEU A 228 22.24 -27.72 62.66
CA LEU A 228 22.80 -26.49 62.07
C LEU A 228 22.88 -26.58 60.53
N LEU A 229 23.25 -27.74 59.98
CA LEU A 229 23.26 -27.98 58.54
C LEU A 229 21.83 -27.97 57.96
N ALA A 230 20.87 -28.63 58.60
CA ALA A 230 19.47 -28.61 58.20
C ALA A 230 18.91 -27.18 58.19
N ASN A 231 19.16 -26.39 59.23
CA ASN A 231 18.76 -24.98 59.32
C ASN A 231 19.37 -24.14 58.18
N ARG A 232 20.68 -24.27 57.92
CA ARG A 232 21.36 -23.56 56.82
C ARG A 232 20.80 -23.95 55.45
N CYS A 233 20.49 -25.22 55.23
CA CYS A 233 19.77 -25.66 54.03
C CYS A 233 18.37 -25.03 53.95
N SER A 234 17.60 -25.00 55.03
CA SER A 234 16.27 -24.37 55.07
C SER A 234 16.32 -22.86 54.79
N ILE A 235 17.31 -22.15 55.32
CA ILE A 235 17.56 -20.72 55.01
C ILE A 235 17.86 -20.54 53.52
N ALA A 236 18.74 -21.38 52.96
CA ALA A 236 19.06 -21.33 51.53
C ALA A 236 17.84 -21.62 50.63
N HIS A 237 17.01 -22.61 50.97
CA HIS A 237 15.78 -22.93 50.25
C HIS A 237 14.73 -21.81 50.34
N LEU A 238 14.54 -21.20 51.51
CA LEU A 238 13.65 -20.05 51.70
C LEU A 238 14.08 -18.87 50.80
N LEU A 239 15.38 -18.56 50.79
CA LEU A 239 15.93 -17.46 50.00
C LEU A 239 15.91 -17.74 48.49
N LEU A 240 16.07 -19.01 48.09
CA LEU A 240 15.87 -19.43 46.69
C LEU A 240 14.46 -19.09 46.23
N HIS A 241 13.43 -19.55 46.96
CA HIS A 241 12.03 -19.30 46.59
C HIS A 241 11.62 -17.83 46.70
N LEU A 242 12.15 -17.08 47.67
CA LEU A 242 11.90 -15.63 47.76
C LEU A 242 12.48 -14.88 46.54
N LYS A 243 13.71 -15.21 46.12
CA LYS A 243 14.32 -14.63 44.93
C LYS A 243 13.62 -15.08 43.64
N GLU A 244 13.26 -16.34 43.54
CA GLU A 244 12.47 -16.90 42.43
C GLU A 244 11.14 -16.16 42.26
N LYS A 245 10.39 -15.97 43.36
CA LYS A 245 9.11 -15.24 43.34
C LYS A 245 9.29 -13.76 43.02
N ASN A 246 10.34 -13.11 43.53
CA ASN A 246 10.65 -11.73 43.17
C ASN A 246 10.93 -11.59 41.66
N LEU A 247 11.70 -12.51 41.07
CA LEU A 247 12.02 -12.50 39.64
C LEU A 247 10.78 -12.79 38.77
N GLN A 248 9.91 -13.71 39.19
CA GLN A 248 8.63 -13.98 38.52
C GLN A 248 7.71 -12.75 38.54
N GLN A 249 7.63 -12.05 39.68
CA GLN A 249 6.84 -10.83 39.86
C GLN A 249 7.39 -9.67 39.03
N GLU A 250 8.70 -9.46 39.07
CA GLU A 250 9.42 -8.46 38.27
C GLU A 250 9.26 -8.68 36.76
N PHE A 251 9.35 -9.93 36.28
CA PHE A 251 9.13 -10.26 34.88
C PHE A 251 7.69 -9.96 34.42
N LEU A 252 6.68 -10.29 35.23
CA LEU A 252 5.27 -10.02 34.89
C LEU A 252 4.96 -8.51 34.88
N LEU A 253 5.50 -7.74 35.83
CA LEU A 253 5.39 -6.28 35.85
C LEU A 253 6.11 -5.65 34.65
N ARG A 254 7.28 -6.19 34.28
CA ARG A 254 8.05 -5.75 33.12
C ARG A 254 7.28 -5.95 31.82
N LEU A 255 6.72 -7.15 31.61
CA LEU A 255 5.92 -7.49 30.44
C LEU A 255 4.69 -6.58 30.32
N GLN A 256 3.92 -6.43 31.41
CA GLN A 256 2.73 -5.58 31.41
C GLN A 256 3.06 -4.10 31.14
N TRP A 257 4.18 -3.59 31.65
CA TRP A 257 4.64 -2.23 31.34
C TRP A 257 5.09 -2.10 29.87
N GLU A 258 5.80 -3.08 29.31
CA GLU A 258 6.19 -3.08 27.90
C GLU A 258 4.97 -3.13 26.96
N ASP A 259 3.96 -3.97 27.27
CA ASP A 259 2.69 -4.01 26.54
C ASP A 259 1.91 -2.68 26.62
N SER A 260 1.87 -2.07 27.80
CA SER A 260 1.17 -0.79 28.01
C SER A 260 1.91 0.39 27.36
N LEU A 261 3.25 0.38 27.37
CA LEU A 261 4.10 1.35 26.67
C LEU A 261 3.95 1.22 25.15
N ASN A 262 3.89 -0.01 24.62
CA ASN A 262 3.70 -0.23 23.19
C ASN A 262 2.28 0.18 22.75
N SER A 263 1.27 -0.12 23.56
CA SER A 263 -0.11 0.36 23.34
C SER A 263 -0.20 1.90 23.35
N TRP A 264 0.48 2.55 24.30
CA TRP A 264 0.60 4.02 24.36
C TRP A 264 1.29 4.57 23.09
N ARG A 265 2.41 3.97 22.68
CA ARG A 265 3.13 4.37 21.45
C ARG A 265 2.23 4.28 20.22
N SER A 266 1.53 3.16 20.01
CA SER A 266 0.62 2.99 18.88
C SER A 266 -0.43 4.11 18.82
N ILE A 267 -1.14 4.37 19.93
CA ILE A 267 -2.15 5.43 20.01
C ILE A 267 -1.56 6.82 19.71
N ARG A 268 -0.33 7.11 20.19
CA ARG A 268 0.36 8.37 19.92
C ARG A 268 0.88 8.49 18.49
N ILE A 269 1.24 7.39 17.84
CA ILE A 269 1.70 7.32 16.44
C ILE A 269 0.52 7.45 15.46
N ASP A 270 -0.61 6.79 15.75
CA ASP A 270 -1.75 6.76 14.83
C ASP A 270 -2.46 8.12 14.75
N GLY A 271 -2.43 8.95 15.80
CA GLY A 271 -2.97 10.32 15.77
C GLY A 271 -2.37 11.23 14.66
N PRO A 272 -1.04 11.38 14.54
CA PRO A 272 -0.38 11.98 13.38
C PRO A 272 -0.75 11.31 12.04
N VAL A 273 -0.71 9.97 11.96
CA VAL A 273 -0.97 9.25 10.70
C VAL A 273 -2.41 9.43 10.20
N ASP A 274 -3.40 9.43 11.08
CA ASP A 274 -4.80 9.58 10.67
C ASP A 274 -5.19 11.04 10.40
N ARG A 275 -4.46 12.02 10.95
CA ARG A 275 -4.52 13.41 10.46
C ARG A 275 -4.00 13.52 9.03
N PHE A 276 -2.85 12.92 8.72
CA PHE A 276 -2.32 12.83 7.35
C PHE A 276 -3.31 12.13 6.40
N ARG A 277 -3.89 11.00 6.81
CA ARG A 277 -4.92 10.27 6.05
C ARG A 277 -6.17 11.12 5.78
N SER A 278 -6.62 11.87 6.78
CA SER A 278 -7.77 12.78 6.65
C SER A 278 -7.48 13.93 5.70
N PHE A 279 -6.28 14.52 5.78
CA PHE A 279 -5.81 15.56 4.88
C PHE A 279 -5.76 15.07 3.42
N LEU A 280 -5.12 13.92 3.16
CA LEU A 280 -5.11 13.29 1.83
C LEU A 280 -6.52 13.04 1.27
N SER A 281 -7.49 12.70 2.14
CA SER A 281 -8.88 12.50 1.72
C SER A 281 -9.51 13.82 1.25
N SER A 282 -9.31 14.92 1.98
CA SER A 282 -9.90 16.23 1.68
C SER A 282 -9.37 16.87 0.38
N ILE A 283 -8.14 16.54 -0.03
CA ILE A 283 -7.52 17.03 -1.28
C ILE A 283 -8.29 16.55 -2.52
N VAL A 284 -8.74 15.29 -2.52
CA VAL A 284 -9.39 14.66 -3.68
C VAL A 284 -10.71 15.36 -4.03
N ASP A 285 -11.46 15.79 -3.01
CA ASP A 285 -12.73 16.49 -3.19
C ASP A 285 -12.57 17.90 -3.78
N HIS A 286 -11.41 18.56 -3.56
CA HIS A 286 -11.15 19.92 -4.06
C HIS A 286 -10.73 19.98 -5.53
N GLN A 287 -10.04 18.95 -6.05
CA GLN A 287 -9.63 18.91 -7.46
C GLN A 287 -10.85 18.93 -8.41
N LEU A 288 -11.98 18.35 -7.99
CA LEU A 288 -13.18 18.20 -8.82
C LEU A 288 -13.82 19.53 -9.27
N LEU A 289 -13.56 20.63 -8.56
CA LEU A 289 -14.22 21.93 -8.78
C LEU A 289 -13.52 22.81 -9.83
N SER A 290 -12.19 22.73 -9.96
CA SER A 290 -11.43 23.52 -10.95
C SER A 290 -11.74 23.13 -12.41
N ASP A 291 -12.35 21.97 -12.60
CA ASP A 291 -12.54 21.29 -13.86
C ASP A 291 -13.71 21.87 -14.68
N GLN A 292 -14.61 22.63 -14.05
CA GLN A 292 -15.91 23.02 -14.63
C GLN A 292 -15.80 24.09 -15.73
N GLN A 293 -15.09 25.19 -15.46
CA GLN A 293 -14.89 26.29 -16.44
C GLN A 293 -14.12 25.84 -17.70
N MET A 294 -13.25 24.84 -17.53
CA MET A 294 -12.49 24.21 -18.63
C MET A 294 -13.34 23.27 -19.47
N LYS A 295 -14.45 22.72 -18.94
CA LYS A 295 -15.45 21.94 -19.70
C LYS A 295 -16.34 22.85 -20.54
N GLU A 296 -16.75 23.99 -19.99
CA GLU A 296 -17.58 24.99 -20.67
C GLU A 296 -16.85 25.56 -21.90
N THR A 297 -15.62 26.07 -21.72
CA THR A 297 -14.82 26.61 -22.82
C THR A 297 -14.50 25.56 -23.90
N GLN A 298 -14.35 24.28 -23.52
CA GLN A 298 -14.20 23.17 -24.48
C GLN A 298 -15.49 22.89 -25.25
N GLN A 299 -16.68 23.02 -24.64
CA GLN A 299 -17.96 22.84 -25.32
C GLN A 299 -18.15 23.91 -26.40
N ASP A 300 -17.89 25.18 -26.08
CA ASP A 300 -18.01 26.30 -27.03
C ASP A 300 -17.12 26.10 -28.28
N LEU A 301 -15.84 25.77 -28.10
CA LEU A 301 -14.93 25.48 -29.22
C LEU A 301 -15.38 24.26 -30.04
N THR A 302 -15.98 23.26 -29.40
CA THR A 302 -16.47 22.06 -30.10
C THR A 302 -17.74 22.35 -30.91
N GLN A 303 -18.63 23.20 -30.38
CA GLN A 303 -19.79 23.69 -31.11
C GLN A 303 -19.36 24.54 -32.32
N GLN A 304 -18.40 25.46 -32.13
CA GLN A 304 -17.82 26.25 -33.22
C GLN A 304 -17.21 25.35 -34.32
N ARG A 305 -16.53 24.26 -33.95
CA ARG A 305 -16.00 23.27 -34.91
C ARG A 305 -17.14 22.58 -35.68
N TYR A 306 -18.21 22.20 -34.99
CA TYR A 306 -19.40 21.60 -35.62
C TYR A 306 -20.06 22.56 -36.61
N ASP A 307 -20.27 23.82 -36.23
CA ASP A 307 -20.93 24.83 -37.08
C ASP A 307 -20.13 25.09 -38.36
N ILE A 308 -18.80 25.16 -38.29
CA ILE A 308 -17.93 25.25 -39.47
C ILE A 308 -18.05 23.98 -40.34
N ILE A 309 -18.13 22.79 -39.75
CA ILE A 309 -18.34 21.54 -40.52
C ILE A 309 -19.70 21.53 -41.23
N GLN A 310 -20.76 22.15 -40.65
CA GLN A 310 -22.06 22.24 -41.33
C GLN A 310 -22.02 23.12 -42.60
N GLN A 311 -21.13 24.12 -42.67
CA GLN A 311 -21.00 25.01 -43.85
C GLN A 311 -20.68 24.25 -45.16
N ILE A 312 -20.05 23.07 -45.08
CA ILE A 312 -19.80 22.19 -46.23
C ILE A 312 -21.10 21.91 -46.99
N ARG A 313 -22.21 21.70 -46.27
CA ARG A 313 -23.52 21.34 -46.86
C ARG A 313 -24.10 22.44 -47.76
N THR A 314 -23.65 23.69 -47.58
CA THR A 314 -24.04 24.84 -48.41
C THR A 314 -23.03 25.16 -49.51
N MET A 315 -21.84 24.56 -49.52
CA MET A 315 -20.82 24.75 -50.56
C MET A 315 -21.08 23.86 -51.79
N ALA A 316 -22.20 24.08 -52.46
CA ALA A 316 -22.56 23.45 -53.73
C ALA A 316 -22.47 24.46 -54.91
N PRO A 317 -22.40 24.00 -56.18
CA PRO A 317 -22.67 24.86 -57.33
C PRO A 317 -24.04 25.56 -57.22
N PRO A 318 -24.16 26.85 -57.62
CA PRO A 318 -23.14 27.66 -58.28
C PRO A 318 -22.16 28.38 -57.33
N THR A 319 -22.38 28.32 -56.01
CA THR A 319 -21.67 29.12 -55.00
C THR A 319 -20.34 28.55 -54.51
N ILE A 320 -19.97 27.32 -54.91
CA ILE A 320 -18.66 26.74 -54.60
C ILE A 320 -17.53 27.41 -55.40
N SER A 321 -16.41 27.71 -54.74
CA SER A 321 -15.16 28.16 -55.37
C SER A 321 -13.94 27.65 -54.60
N SER A 322 -12.79 27.58 -55.26
CA SER A 322 -11.51 27.16 -54.65
C SER A 322 -11.06 28.13 -53.55
N ALA A 323 -11.45 29.41 -53.64
CA ALA A 323 -11.28 30.38 -52.58
C ALA A 323 -12.13 30.05 -51.35
N ALA A 324 -13.46 29.90 -51.52
CA ALA A 324 -14.38 29.61 -50.42
C ALA A 324 -14.04 28.31 -49.68
N VAL A 325 -13.64 27.26 -50.40
CA VAL A 325 -13.19 25.99 -49.80
C VAL A 325 -11.87 26.16 -49.03
N SER A 326 -10.97 27.04 -49.48
CA SER A 326 -9.73 27.35 -48.77
C SER A 326 -9.99 28.17 -47.50
N ASP A 327 -10.87 29.18 -47.56
CA ASP A 327 -11.26 29.98 -46.40
C ASP A 327 -12.02 29.16 -45.35
N TRP A 328 -12.86 28.22 -45.79
CA TRP A 328 -13.50 27.23 -44.91
C TRP A 328 -12.46 26.33 -44.21
N PHE A 329 -11.49 25.79 -44.95
CA PHE A 329 -10.45 24.93 -44.37
C PHE A 329 -9.52 25.71 -43.42
N ASN A 330 -9.23 26.98 -43.72
CA ASN A 330 -8.48 27.87 -42.84
C ASN A 330 -9.23 28.11 -41.51
N GLN A 331 -10.56 28.33 -41.56
CA GLN A 331 -11.40 28.44 -40.37
C GLN A 331 -11.40 27.14 -39.53
N LEU A 332 -11.59 25.99 -40.17
CA LEU A 332 -11.57 24.68 -39.48
C LEU A 332 -10.20 24.38 -38.85
N THR A 333 -9.11 24.69 -39.56
CA THR A 333 -7.73 24.53 -39.04
C THR A 333 -7.48 25.46 -37.84
N ASN A 334 -7.97 26.70 -37.89
CA ASN A 334 -7.86 27.65 -36.79
C ASN A 334 -8.60 27.16 -35.52
N VAL A 335 -9.84 26.67 -35.65
CA VAL A 335 -10.59 26.15 -34.48
C VAL A 335 -9.98 24.85 -33.95
N ASN A 336 -9.52 23.94 -34.81
CA ASN A 336 -8.73 22.78 -34.37
C ASN A 336 -7.47 23.21 -33.59
N HIS A 337 -6.74 24.23 -34.05
CA HIS A 337 -5.57 24.74 -33.34
C HIS A 337 -5.92 25.37 -31.98
N GLN A 338 -7.06 26.06 -31.87
CA GLN A 338 -7.55 26.60 -30.59
C GLN A 338 -7.93 25.49 -29.61
N ILE A 339 -8.56 24.40 -30.08
CA ILE A 339 -8.85 23.19 -29.30
C ILE A 339 -7.54 22.54 -28.81
N ASP A 340 -6.57 22.32 -29.70
CA ASP A 340 -5.25 21.78 -29.34
C ASP A 340 -4.52 22.64 -28.30
N GLN A 341 -4.60 23.97 -28.43
CA GLN A 341 -3.99 24.90 -27.49
C GLN A 341 -4.72 24.93 -26.14
N HIS A 342 -6.04 24.83 -26.13
CA HIS A 342 -6.82 24.65 -24.91
C HIS A 342 -6.45 23.34 -24.21
N HIS A 343 -6.25 22.23 -24.92
CA HIS A 343 -5.85 20.95 -24.32
C HIS A 343 -4.45 21.02 -23.71
N LYS A 344 -3.50 21.73 -24.35
CA LYS A 344 -2.16 21.98 -23.78
C LYS A 344 -2.23 22.85 -22.52
N ASN A 345 -3.01 23.93 -22.56
CA ASN A 345 -3.21 24.83 -21.41
C ASN A 345 -3.85 24.06 -20.22
N PHE A 346 -4.86 23.22 -20.50
CA PHE A 346 -5.52 22.39 -19.49
C PHE A 346 -4.58 21.30 -18.92
N LEU A 347 -3.80 20.61 -19.75
CA LEU A 347 -2.76 19.68 -19.30
C LEU A 347 -1.70 20.37 -18.44
N HIS A 348 -1.31 21.60 -18.77
CA HIS A 348 -0.40 22.39 -17.96
C HIS A 348 -1.02 22.78 -16.61
N HIS A 349 -2.28 23.21 -16.61
CA HIS A 349 -3.02 23.53 -15.38
C HIS A 349 -3.14 22.32 -14.45
N LEU A 350 -3.52 21.14 -14.97
CA LEU A 350 -3.56 19.90 -14.19
C LEU A 350 -2.18 19.51 -13.65
N ARG A 351 -1.12 19.63 -14.46
CA ARG A 351 0.27 19.43 -13.98
C ARG A 351 0.63 20.35 -12.83
N CYS A 352 0.26 21.63 -12.90
CA CYS A 352 0.49 22.61 -11.83
C CYS A 352 -0.35 22.31 -10.57
N LEU A 353 -1.61 21.90 -10.72
CA LEU A 353 -2.45 21.48 -9.59
C LEU A 353 -1.89 20.22 -8.90
N HIS A 354 -1.44 19.22 -9.66
CA HIS A 354 -0.84 17.99 -9.11
C HIS A 354 0.51 18.29 -8.44
N GLU A 355 1.32 19.19 -9.01
CA GLU A 355 2.59 19.64 -8.42
C GLU A 355 2.38 20.45 -7.12
N GLN A 356 1.39 21.34 -7.07
CA GLN A 356 1.00 22.03 -5.83
C GLN A 356 0.52 21.02 -4.79
N THR A 357 -0.40 20.13 -5.17
CA THR A 357 -0.90 19.03 -4.32
C THR A 357 0.24 18.19 -3.75
N ARG A 358 1.27 17.91 -4.56
CA ARG A 358 2.49 17.20 -4.16
C ARG A 358 3.31 17.95 -3.13
N GLN A 359 3.48 19.26 -3.29
CA GLN A 359 4.16 20.09 -2.30
C GLN A 359 3.36 20.13 -0.98
N ASP A 360 2.03 20.23 -1.06
CA ASP A 360 1.13 20.30 0.09
C ASP A 360 1.17 19.02 0.94
N TYR A 361 1.07 17.82 0.35
CA TYR A 361 1.18 16.58 1.12
C TYR A 361 2.61 16.24 1.55
N LEU A 362 3.65 16.71 0.85
CA LEU A 362 5.03 16.57 1.34
C LEU A 362 5.27 17.45 2.56
N ALA A 363 4.72 18.66 2.59
CA ALA A 363 4.74 19.53 3.77
C ALA A 363 3.96 18.91 4.94
N GLU A 364 2.79 18.28 4.70
CA GLU A 364 2.05 17.59 5.76
C GLU A 364 2.75 16.30 6.23
N ALA A 365 3.45 15.59 5.35
CA ALA A 365 4.27 14.43 5.71
C ALA A 365 5.45 14.82 6.61
N GLU A 366 6.14 15.93 6.32
CA GLU A 366 7.21 16.44 7.18
C GLU A 366 6.66 16.94 8.53
N LYS A 367 5.50 17.63 8.59
CA LYS A 367 4.82 17.95 9.87
C LYS A 367 4.49 16.68 10.68
N CYS A 368 4.09 15.61 10.01
CA CYS A 368 3.81 14.33 10.68
C CYS A 368 5.09 13.67 11.22
N LYS A 369 6.20 13.75 10.47
CA LYS A 369 7.54 13.33 10.92
C LYS A 369 8.05 14.16 12.08
N GLU A 370 7.88 15.48 12.08
CA GLU A 370 8.16 16.36 13.23
C GLU A 370 7.34 15.94 14.45
N ALA A 371 6.03 15.70 14.27
CA ALA A 371 5.14 15.24 15.34
C ALA A 371 5.49 13.84 15.87
N LEU A 372 6.03 12.94 15.04
CA LEU A 372 6.52 11.61 15.45
C LEU A 372 7.87 11.72 16.19
N SER A 373 8.80 12.55 15.71
CA SER A 373 10.07 12.84 16.39
C SER A 373 9.85 13.45 17.78
N ALA A 374 8.82 14.30 17.94
CA ALA A 374 8.43 14.88 19.22
C ALA A 374 7.96 13.83 20.26
N LEU A 375 7.64 12.59 19.85
CA LEU A 375 7.30 11.47 20.75
C LEU A 375 8.54 10.75 21.34
N GLN A 376 9.76 11.22 21.05
CA GLN A 376 11.02 10.60 21.51
C GLN A 376 11.19 9.13 21.05
N LEU A 377 10.68 8.82 19.85
CA LEU A 377 10.97 7.57 19.13
C LEU A 377 12.41 7.60 18.60
N SER A 378 13.00 6.44 18.29
CA SER A 378 14.29 6.43 17.58
C SER A 378 14.12 6.88 16.12
N GLU A 379 15.17 7.46 15.54
CA GLU A 379 15.15 7.90 14.13
C GLU A 379 14.83 6.72 13.18
N GLU A 380 15.34 5.53 13.48
CA GLU A 380 15.00 4.27 12.81
C GLU A 380 13.49 4.00 12.87
N GLN A 381 12.87 4.07 14.05
CA GLN A 381 11.41 3.87 14.21
C GLN A 381 10.58 4.91 13.46
N VAL A 382 11.01 6.17 13.45
CA VAL A 382 10.32 7.23 12.68
C VAL A 382 10.42 6.94 11.18
N ASN A 383 11.59 6.53 10.69
CA ASN A 383 11.81 6.17 9.28
C ASN A 383 11.03 4.90 8.87
N ASP A 384 10.93 3.88 9.73
CA ASP A 384 10.10 2.69 9.54
C ASP A 384 8.60 3.05 9.47
N ILE A 385 8.13 3.96 10.33
CA ILE A 385 6.74 4.45 10.30
C ILE A 385 6.46 5.23 9.01
N ILE A 386 7.39 6.10 8.56
CA ILE A 386 7.22 6.87 7.33
C ILE A 386 7.19 5.96 6.10
N SER A 387 8.17 5.04 5.99
CA SER A 387 8.28 4.12 4.86
C SER A 387 7.15 3.09 4.79
N SER A 388 6.57 2.68 5.93
CA SER A 388 5.45 1.73 5.96
C SER A 388 4.06 2.36 5.92
N LYS A 389 3.84 3.53 6.56
CA LYS A 389 2.50 4.15 6.69
C LYS A 389 2.28 5.40 5.81
N LEU A 390 3.30 6.18 5.47
CA LEU A 390 3.12 7.44 4.72
C LEU A 390 3.51 7.29 3.24
N LEU A 391 4.73 6.80 2.98
CA LEU A 391 5.30 6.67 1.63
C LEU A 391 4.41 5.85 0.66
N PRO A 392 3.81 4.70 1.04
CA PRO A 392 2.97 3.90 0.12
C PRO A 392 1.59 4.51 -0.19
N HIS A 393 1.23 5.62 0.46
CA HIS A 393 0.10 6.46 0.07
C HIS A 393 0.56 7.58 -0.89
N ILE A 394 1.71 8.21 -0.62
CA ILE A 394 2.33 9.23 -1.48
C ILE A 394 2.66 8.67 -2.87
N GLU A 395 3.45 7.59 -2.94
CA GLU A 395 3.87 6.96 -4.19
C GLU A 395 2.67 6.48 -5.03
N ARG A 396 1.62 6.02 -4.36
CA ARG A 396 0.39 5.57 -5.03
C ARG A 396 -0.28 6.72 -5.77
N LEU A 397 -0.55 7.82 -5.07
CA LEU A 397 -1.18 9.01 -5.64
C LEU A 397 -0.35 9.56 -6.80
N GLN A 398 0.96 9.74 -6.60
CA GLN A 398 1.91 10.14 -7.65
C GLN A 398 1.79 9.25 -8.89
N SER A 399 1.92 7.94 -8.70
CA SER A 399 1.88 6.99 -9.81
C SER A 399 0.50 6.90 -10.48
N GLU A 400 -0.59 7.27 -9.82
CA GLU A 400 -1.95 7.25 -10.38
C GLU A 400 -2.20 8.51 -11.21
N ASP A 401 -1.75 9.66 -10.71
CA ASP A 401 -1.89 10.96 -11.37
C ASP A 401 -0.92 11.13 -12.56
N GLU A 402 0.30 10.58 -12.48
CA GLU A 402 1.20 10.46 -13.63
C GLU A 402 0.58 9.60 -14.75
N LYS A 403 -0.02 8.46 -14.40
CA LYS A 403 -0.71 7.58 -15.37
C LYS A 403 -1.92 8.27 -16.00
N ARG A 404 -2.72 9.02 -15.21
CA ARG A 404 -3.83 9.84 -15.70
C ARG A 404 -3.35 10.89 -16.70
N LEU A 405 -2.33 11.67 -16.33
CA LEU A 405 -1.78 12.72 -17.19
C LEU A 405 -1.19 12.16 -18.49
N ALA A 406 -0.40 11.08 -18.41
CA ALA A 406 0.19 10.45 -19.60
C ALA A 406 -0.87 9.86 -20.54
N ALA A 407 -1.90 9.19 -20.00
CA ALA A 407 -3.01 8.67 -20.81
C ALA A 407 -3.83 9.80 -21.47
N LEU A 408 -4.02 10.92 -20.78
CA LEU A 408 -4.70 12.09 -21.34
C LEU A 408 -3.86 12.77 -22.43
N GLU A 409 -2.55 12.96 -22.22
CA GLU A 409 -1.64 13.53 -23.23
C GLU A 409 -1.56 12.68 -24.50
N VAL A 410 -1.42 11.35 -24.38
CA VAL A 410 -1.41 10.42 -25.53
C VAL A 410 -2.74 10.43 -26.28
N SER A 411 -3.88 10.44 -25.57
CA SER A 411 -5.20 10.46 -26.21
C SER A 411 -5.50 11.80 -26.89
N ARG A 412 -5.17 12.94 -26.29
CA ARG A 412 -5.32 14.26 -26.95
C ARG A 412 -4.39 14.39 -28.17
N GLY A 413 -3.15 13.93 -28.08
CA GLY A 413 -2.21 13.93 -29.21
C GLY A 413 -2.70 13.10 -30.40
N SER A 414 -3.25 11.91 -30.15
CA SER A 414 -3.82 11.08 -31.23
C SER A 414 -5.08 11.71 -31.85
N LEU A 415 -5.91 12.40 -31.04
CA LEU A 415 -7.10 13.12 -31.48
C LEU A 415 -6.75 14.30 -32.41
N ALA A 416 -5.76 15.12 -32.02
CA ALA A 416 -5.26 16.25 -32.83
C ALA A 416 -4.76 15.77 -34.21
N HIS A 417 -3.93 14.72 -34.23
CA HIS A 417 -3.44 14.11 -35.48
C HIS A 417 -4.57 13.50 -36.34
N HIS A 418 -5.59 12.91 -35.72
CA HIS A 418 -6.76 12.39 -36.43
C HIS A 418 -7.58 13.53 -37.06
N SER A 419 -7.94 14.56 -36.28
CA SER A 419 -8.73 15.69 -36.76
C SER A 419 -8.04 16.43 -37.90
N ALA A 420 -6.73 16.71 -37.77
CA ALA A 420 -5.94 17.35 -38.83
C ALA A 420 -5.93 16.51 -40.12
N ARG A 421 -5.79 15.18 -40.02
CA ARG A 421 -5.81 14.27 -41.17
C ARG A 421 -7.17 14.24 -41.88
N VAL A 422 -8.27 14.06 -41.14
CA VAL A 422 -9.62 14.02 -41.74
C VAL A 422 -9.99 15.37 -42.33
N SER A 423 -9.72 16.48 -41.63
CA SER A 423 -9.93 17.84 -42.12
C SER A 423 -9.21 18.09 -43.44
N ARG A 424 -7.98 17.57 -43.58
CA ARG A 424 -7.19 17.66 -44.83
C ARG A 424 -7.80 16.83 -45.96
N CYS A 425 -8.21 15.58 -45.71
CA CYS A 425 -8.87 14.74 -46.71
C CYS A 425 -10.17 15.35 -47.23
N VAL A 426 -10.97 15.96 -46.35
CA VAL A 426 -12.21 16.67 -46.74
C VAL A 426 -11.89 17.90 -47.60
N PHE A 427 -10.87 18.70 -47.23
CA PHE A 427 -10.43 19.84 -48.04
C PHE A 427 -9.97 19.44 -49.44
N ASP A 428 -9.11 18.42 -49.58
CA ASP A 428 -8.59 18.02 -50.89
C ASP A 428 -9.70 17.54 -51.84
N VAL A 429 -10.76 16.88 -51.32
CA VAL A 429 -11.95 16.52 -52.10
C VAL A 429 -12.84 17.72 -52.41
N MET A 430 -13.16 18.58 -51.43
CA MET A 430 -13.98 19.77 -51.69
C MET A 430 -13.31 20.71 -52.70
N ARG A 431 -11.97 20.81 -52.68
CA ARG A 431 -11.22 21.60 -53.66
C ARG A 431 -11.25 20.95 -55.05
N ALA A 432 -11.26 19.63 -55.15
CA ALA A 432 -11.47 18.96 -56.44
C ALA A 432 -12.87 19.24 -57.03
N VAL A 433 -13.92 19.25 -56.20
CA VAL A 433 -15.29 19.63 -56.63
C VAL A 433 -15.34 21.10 -57.09
N ALA A 434 -14.70 22.00 -56.36
CA ALA A 434 -14.60 23.42 -56.73
C ALA A 434 -13.91 23.61 -58.09
N LEU A 435 -12.73 22.98 -58.28
CA LEU A 435 -11.98 23.04 -59.53
C LEU A 435 -12.77 22.48 -60.73
N LEU A 436 -13.58 21.43 -60.53
CA LEU A 436 -14.46 20.92 -61.59
C LEU A 436 -15.53 21.94 -62.00
N TRP A 437 -16.10 22.68 -61.04
CA TRP A 437 -17.10 23.72 -61.29
C TRP A 437 -16.47 24.93 -61.98
N GLU A 438 -15.35 25.43 -61.47
CA GLU A 438 -14.58 26.54 -62.07
C GLU A 438 -14.16 26.18 -63.52
N THR A 439 -13.70 24.95 -63.76
CA THR A 439 -13.38 24.45 -65.11
C THR A 439 -14.62 24.32 -66.01
N HIS A 440 -15.83 24.15 -65.47
CA HIS A 440 -17.06 24.24 -66.25
C HIS A 440 -17.38 25.70 -66.60
N CYS A 441 -17.33 26.63 -65.63
CA CYS A 441 -17.55 28.06 -65.85
C CYS A 441 -16.63 28.63 -66.93
N CYS A 442 -15.30 28.42 -66.84
CA CYS A 442 -14.37 28.94 -67.85
C CYS A 442 -14.58 28.33 -69.25
N ARG A 443 -15.05 27.08 -69.36
CA ARG A 443 -15.45 26.50 -70.65
C ARG A 443 -16.71 27.16 -71.20
N MET A 444 -17.70 27.43 -70.35
CA MET A 444 -18.94 28.11 -70.73
C MET A 444 -18.65 29.55 -71.19
N GLU A 445 -17.82 30.30 -70.49
CA GLU A 445 -17.33 31.63 -70.89
C GLU A 445 -16.57 31.59 -72.24
N THR A 446 -15.75 30.56 -72.45
CA THR A 446 -15.04 30.35 -73.73
C THR A 446 -16.04 30.07 -74.87
N ARG A 447 -17.11 29.29 -74.62
CA ARG A 447 -18.18 29.06 -75.60
C ARG A 447 -19.01 30.31 -75.88
N GLU A 448 -19.30 31.10 -74.85
CA GLU A 448 -20.05 32.33 -75.02
C GLU A 448 -19.25 33.36 -75.84
N THR A 449 -17.96 33.54 -75.54
CA THR A 449 -17.09 34.45 -76.30
C THR A 449 -16.82 33.96 -77.74
N GLU A 450 -16.72 32.65 -77.98
CA GLU A 450 -16.71 32.04 -79.32
C GLU A 450 -18.00 32.39 -80.11
N LEU A 451 -19.16 32.28 -79.45
CA LEU A 451 -20.47 32.59 -80.06
C LEU A 451 -20.67 34.09 -80.32
N GLN A 452 -20.34 34.94 -79.34
CA GLN A 452 -20.38 36.40 -79.45
C GLN A 452 -19.51 36.89 -80.61
N LYS A 453 -18.29 36.33 -80.73
CA LYS A 453 -17.41 36.63 -81.87
C LYS A 453 -18.04 36.23 -83.20
N HIS A 454 -18.61 35.04 -83.32
CA HIS A 454 -19.28 34.63 -84.57
C HIS A 454 -20.46 35.56 -84.96
N LEU A 455 -21.22 36.06 -83.99
CA LEU A 455 -22.29 37.03 -84.24
C LEU A 455 -21.75 38.39 -84.70
N GLU A 456 -20.61 38.83 -84.13
CA GLU A 456 -19.96 40.09 -84.52
C GLU A 456 -19.25 39.97 -85.89
N ASP A 457 -18.56 38.85 -86.18
CA ASP A 457 -17.98 38.56 -87.51
C ASP A 457 -19.06 38.65 -88.62
N ILE A 458 -20.27 38.14 -88.36
CA ILE A 458 -21.43 38.22 -89.27
C ILE A 458 -21.92 39.68 -89.42
N LYS A 459 -21.99 40.43 -88.30
CA LYS A 459 -22.42 41.83 -88.25
C LYS A 459 -21.45 42.78 -88.96
N GLU A 460 -20.14 42.63 -88.73
CA GLU A 460 -19.10 43.34 -89.47
C GLU A 460 -19.15 43.01 -90.97
N SER A 461 -19.29 41.73 -91.33
CA SER A 461 -19.40 41.30 -92.73
C SER A 461 -20.61 41.96 -93.44
N LEU A 462 -21.77 42.03 -92.78
CA LEU A 462 -22.93 42.76 -93.29
C LEU A 462 -22.64 44.27 -93.40
N GLN A 463 -22.05 44.89 -92.39
CA GLN A 463 -21.75 46.31 -92.36
C GLN A 463 -20.77 46.70 -93.49
N GLN A 464 -19.66 45.98 -93.62
CA GLN A 464 -18.67 46.18 -94.69
C GLN A 464 -19.24 45.89 -96.09
N CYS A 465 -20.16 44.93 -96.23
CA CYS A 465 -20.82 44.65 -97.50
C CYS A 465 -21.85 45.74 -97.87
N THR A 466 -22.64 46.19 -96.89
CA THR A 466 -23.66 47.22 -97.06
C THR A 466 -23.02 48.57 -97.34
N GLN A 467 -22.00 48.99 -96.58
CA GLN A 467 -21.31 50.26 -96.80
C GLN A 467 -20.73 50.38 -98.21
N ARG A 468 -20.07 49.33 -98.71
CA ARG A 468 -19.55 49.29 -100.10
C ARG A 468 -20.64 49.45 -101.16
N LYS A 469 -21.86 48.99 -100.88
CA LYS A 469 -22.99 49.10 -101.80
C LYS A 469 -23.76 50.40 -101.67
N VAL A 470 -23.88 50.95 -100.45
CA VAL A 470 -24.43 52.29 -100.20
C VAL A 470 -23.58 53.31 -100.98
N VAL A 471 -22.25 53.29 -100.83
CA VAL A 471 -21.35 54.15 -101.62
C VAL A 471 -21.53 53.96 -103.13
N ARG A 472 -21.79 52.73 -103.62
CA ARG A 472 -22.07 52.51 -105.06
C ARG A 472 -23.46 53.01 -105.48
N VAL A 473 -24.46 52.95 -104.61
CA VAL A 473 -25.79 53.55 -104.80
C VAL A 473 -25.70 55.07 -104.80
N ASP A 474 -24.92 55.68 -103.90
CA ASP A 474 -24.70 57.13 -103.84
C ASP A 474 -24.05 57.65 -105.14
N VAL A 475 -23.02 56.95 -105.63
CA VAL A 475 -22.41 57.25 -106.93
C VAL A 475 -23.42 57.10 -108.08
N LEU A 476 -24.23 56.03 -108.09
CA LEU A 476 -25.26 55.84 -109.12
C LEU A 476 -26.42 56.85 -109.03
N LEU A 477 -26.74 57.36 -107.83
CA LEU A 477 -27.71 58.43 -107.62
C LEU A 477 -27.18 59.77 -108.14
N GLU A 478 -25.86 60.02 -108.02
CA GLU A 478 -25.22 61.20 -108.60
C GLU A 478 -25.04 61.07 -110.12
N GLU A 479 -24.72 59.89 -110.65
CA GLU A 479 -24.82 59.58 -112.09
C GLU A 479 -26.26 59.90 -112.58
N LEU A 480 -27.30 59.36 -111.91
CA LEU A 480 -28.73 59.55 -112.25
C LEU A 480 -29.19 61.01 -112.24
N ARG A 481 -28.65 61.86 -111.36
CA ARG A 481 -28.94 63.31 -111.31
C ARG A 481 -28.43 64.09 -112.53
N GLN A 482 -27.46 63.53 -113.25
CA GLN A 482 -26.75 64.22 -114.34
C GLN A 482 -27.14 63.68 -115.73
N GLU A 483 -28.11 62.76 -115.81
CA GLU A 483 -28.50 62.12 -117.07
C GLU A 483 -29.44 62.97 -117.94
N SER A 484 -29.28 62.85 -119.26
CA SER A 484 -29.95 63.68 -120.27
C SER A 484 -30.95 62.93 -121.16
N SER A 485 -31.27 61.67 -120.86
CA SER A 485 -32.25 60.86 -121.63
C SER A 485 -33.11 59.98 -120.73
N GLU A 486 -34.37 59.73 -121.13
CA GLU A 486 -35.30 58.90 -120.35
C GLU A 486 -34.86 57.43 -120.28
N ASP A 487 -34.39 56.86 -121.40
CA ASP A 487 -33.97 55.46 -121.47
C ASP A 487 -32.71 55.18 -120.63
N SER A 488 -31.76 56.13 -120.58
CA SER A 488 -30.61 56.02 -119.69
C SER A 488 -31.05 56.16 -118.22
N LEU A 489 -31.89 57.15 -117.89
CA LEU A 489 -32.38 57.41 -116.53
C LEU A 489 -33.10 56.17 -115.96
N LYS A 490 -33.97 55.56 -116.77
CA LYS A 490 -34.68 54.32 -116.49
C LYS A 490 -33.72 53.14 -116.31
N THR A 491 -32.66 53.08 -117.11
CA THR A 491 -31.60 52.06 -116.97
C THR A 491 -30.81 52.22 -115.67
N SER A 492 -30.45 53.43 -115.25
CA SER A 492 -29.74 53.67 -113.99
C SER A 492 -30.65 53.52 -112.76
N MET A 493 -31.91 53.93 -112.84
CA MET A 493 -32.92 53.64 -111.81
C MET A 493 -33.10 52.13 -111.59
N ASN A 494 -33.10 51.33 -112.66
CA ASN A 494 -33.10 49.87 -112.58
C ASN A 494 -31.84 49.30 -111.91
N LYS A 495 -30.63 49.83 -112.21
CA LYS A 495 -29.38 49.44 -111.51
C LYS A 495 -29.47 49.70 -110.00
N ILE A 496 -29.99 50.87 -109.60
CA ILE A 496 -30.15 51.26 -108.18
C ILE A 496 -31.16 50.34 -107.50
N SER A 497 -32.31 50.09 -108.13
CA SER A 497 -33.35 49.19 -107.62
C SER A 497 -32.80 47.78 -107.36
N LEU A 498 -32.03 47.22 -108.31
CA LEU A 498 -31.36 45.92 -108.15
C LEU A 498 -30.34 45.90 -107.00
N LEU A 499 -29.55 46.97 -106.83
CA LEU A 499 -28.59 47.07 -105.72
C LEU A 499 -29.28 47.17 -104.36
N VAL A 500 -30.36 47.95 -104.24
CA VAL A 500 -31.17 48.04 -103.02
C VAL A 500 -31.85 46.70 -102.70
N GLN A 501 -32.29 45.96 -103.72
CA GLN A 501 -32.87 44.62 -103.55
C GLN A 501 -31.81 43.59 -103.09
N ASP A 502 -30.58 43.64 -103.59
CA ASP A 502 -29.45 42.80 -103.13
C ASP A 502 -28.96 43.20 -101.72
N ILE A 503 -28.97 44.49 -101.35
CA ILE A 503 -28.79 44.91 -99.94
C ILE A 503 -29.87 44.27 -99.06
N LYS A 504 -31.16 44.44 -99.41
CA LYS A 504 -32.30 43.87 -98.65
C LYS A 504 -32.18 42.35 -98.49
N GLY A 505 -31.86 41.63 -99.58
CA GLY A 505 -31.67 40.18 -99.56
C GLY A 505 -30.48 39.73 -98.70
N ARG A 506 -29.43 40.56 -98.55
CA ARG A 506 -28.30 40.29 -97.65
C ARG A 506 -28.61 40.61 -96.19
N CYS A 507 -29.38 41.66 -95.89
CA CYS A 507 -29.88 41.91 -94.54
C CYS A 507 -30.76 40.75 -94.05
N GLN A 508 -31.66 40.25 -94.91
CA GLN A 508 -32.50 39.09 -94.61
C GLN A 508 -31.66 37.82 -94.39
N ARG A 509 -30.68 37.54 -95.25
CA ARG A 509 -29.77 36.40 -95.10
C ARG A 509 -28.95 36.47 -93.82
N CYS A 510 -28.42 37.65 -93.49
CA CYS A 510 -27.68 37.90 -92.25
C CYS A 510 -28.53 37.59 -91.01
N GLY A 511 -29.79 38.02 -90.99
CA GLY A 511 -30.72 37.66 -89.91
C GLY A 511 -30.86 36.14 -89.74
N SER A 512 -31.12 35.41 -90.83
CA SER A 512 -31.18 33.93 -90.80
C SER A 512 -29.84 33.26 -90.48
N ASP A 513 -28.70 33.90 -90.72
CA ASP A 513 -27.38 33.36 -90.38
C ASP A 513 -27.04 33.61 -88.90
N GLN A 514 -27.46 34.74 -88.33
CA GLN A 514 -27.42 34.99 -86.87
C GLN A 514 -28.38 34.07 -86.11
N GLU A 515 -29.57 33.83 -86.65
CA GLU A 515 -30.57 32.91 -86.09
C GLU A 515 -30.01 31.48 -85.92
N LYS A 516 -29.39 30.92 -86.97
CA LYS A 516 -28.70 29.61 -86.92
C LYS A 516 -27.58 29.56 -85.87
N VAL A 517 -26.85 30.66 -85.66
CA VAL A 517 -25.81 30.72 -84.62
C VAL A 517 -26.45 30.66 -83.23
N LEU A 518 -27.57 31.36 -83.02
CA LEU A 518 -28.33 31.30 -81.76
C LEU A 518 -28.99 29.93 -81.53
N GLU A 519 -29.46 29.24 -82.58
CA GLU A 519 -29.98 27.85 -82.49
C GLU A 519 -28.95 26.85 -81.96
N LEU A 520 -27.65 27.10 -82.15
CA LEU A 520 -26.60 26.21 -81.64
C LEU A 520 -26.40 26.30 -80.12
N LEU A 521 -26.73 27.44 -79.50
CA LEU A 521 -26.43 27.73 -78.09
C LEU A 521 -26.98 26.66 -77.12
N PRO A 522 -28.28 26.26 -77.14
CA PRO A 522 -28.79 25.21 -76.26
C PRO A 522 -28.04 23.88 -76.41
N SER A 523 -27.57 23.56 -77.63
CA SER A 523 -26.81 22.34 -77.89
C SER A 523 -25.39 22.38 -77.32
N LEU A 524 -24.80 23.58 -77.19
CA LEU A 524 -23.46 23.77 -76.61
C LEU A 524 -23.53 23.72 -75.08
N LEU A 525 -24.48 24.46 -74.49
CA LEU A 525 -24.74 24.44 -73.03
C LEU A 525 -24.98 23.01 -72.53
N LEU A 526 -25.79 22.21 -73.25
CA LEU A 526 -26.06 20.81 -72.90
C LEU A 526 -24.81 19.93 -72.98
N LYS A 527 -23.91 20.14 -73.95
CA LYS A 527 -22.65 19.38 -74.08
C LYS A 527 -21.71 19.65 -72.91
N GLU A 528 -21.48 20.92 -72.59
CA GLU A 528 -20.57 21.29 -71.49
C GLU A 528 -21.14 20.87 -70.12
N LEU A 529 -22.47 20.86 -69.94
CA LEU A 529 -23.15 20.31 -68.76
C LEU A 529 -22.99 18.78 -68.63
N VAL A 530 -23.10 18.04 -69.75
CA VAL A 530 -22.85 16.58 -69.76
C VAL A 530 -21.38 16.27 -69.48
N LEU A 531 -20.44 17.07 -70.00
CA LEU A 531 -19.01 16.94 -69.70
C LEU A 531 -18.72 17.20 -68.21
N TYR A 532 -19.30 18.25 -67.63
CA TYR A 532 -19.22 18.51 -66.19
C TYR A 532 -19.79 17.35 -65.37
N SER A 533 -21.01 16.89 -65.70
CA SER A 533 -21.62 15.71 -65.06
C SER A 533 -20.68 14.51 -65.08
N SER A 534 -20.15 14.13 -66.24
CA SER A 534 -19.26 12.96 -66.37
C SER A 534 -17.97 13.09 -65.56
N SER A 535 -17.50 14.32 -65.33
CA SER A 535 -16.31 14.59 -64.52
C SER A 535 -16.61 14.47 -63.01
N VAL A 536 -17.80 14.91 -62.58
CA VAL A 536 -18.30 14.71 -61.21
C VAL A 536 -18.58 13.22 -60.94
N ASP A 537 -19.21 12.52 -61.91
CA ASP A 537 -19.47 11.08 -61.83
C ASP A 537 -18.14 10.30 -61.70
N SER A 538 -17.09 10.71 -62.44
CA SER A 538 -15.75 10.15 -62.34
C SER A 538 -15.08 10.41 -60.98
N LEU A 539 -15.11 11.66 -60.48
CA LEU A 539 -14.50 12.05 -59.20
C LEU A 539 -15.07 11.25 -58.01
N PHE A 540 -16.39 10.99 -58.02
CA PHE A 540 -17.07 10.23 -56.97
C PHE A 540 -17.29 8.74 -57.31
N GLN A 541 -16.76 8.25 -58.44
CA GLN A 541 -16.91 6.88 -58.94
C GLN A 541 -18.38 6.40 -59.03
N LEU A 542 -19.29 7.32 -59.40
CA LEU A 542 -20.73 7.09 -59.48
C LEU A 542 -21.07 6.32 -60.77
N ASN A 543 -21.21 5.00 -60.66
CA ASN A 543 -21.67 4.13 -61.73
C ASN A 543 -23.12 4.47 -62.16
N ARG A 544 -23.28 5.36 -63.14
CA ARG A 544 -24.57 5.64 -63.77
C ARG A 544 -25.03 4.47 -64.64
N VAL A 545 -25.85 3.61 -64.05
CA VAL A 545 -26.72 2.68 -64.79
C VAL A 545 -27.57 3.51 -65.75
N SER A 546 -27.23 3.49 -67.04
CA SER A 546 -27.86 4.34 -68.06
C SER A 546 -29.25 3.80 -68.44
N SER A 547 -30.25 4.09 -67.63
CA SER A 547 -31.66 3.82 -67.89
C SER A 547 -32.19 4.71 -69.03
N ARG A 548 -31.92 4.31 -70.28
CA ARG A 548 -32.59 4.89 -71.45
C ARG A 548 -34.05 4.46 -71.47
N THR A 549 -34.93 5.45 -71.66
CA THR A 549 -36.32 5.34 -72.10
C THR A 549 -37.36 4.87 -71.07
N THR A 550 -38.02 5.83 -70.43
CA THR A 550 -39.50 5.99 -70.44
C THR A 550 -39.89 7.41 -69.98
N SER A 551 -41.10 7.84 -70.33
CA SER A 551 -41.65 9.19 -70.08
C SER A 551 -41.86 9.50 -68.59
N PRO A 552 -41.93 10.80 -68.20
CA PRO A 552 -42.00 11.19 -66.79
C PRO A 552 -43.35 10.86 -66.13
N VAL A 553 -43.29 10.47 -64.85
CA VAL A 553 -44.42 10.46 -63.92
C VAL A 553 -44.03 11.34 -62.72
N LEU A 554 -44.98 12.13 -62.21
CA LEU A 554 -44.74 13.06 -61.11
C LEU A 554 -44.47 12.33 -59.77
N GLY A 555 -43.53 12.88 -59.01
CA GLY A 555 -43.62 12.98 -57.55
C GLY A 555 -43.40 11.71 -56.72
N GLN A 556 -42.16 11.51 -56.27
CA GLN A 556 -41.86 10.95 -54.95
C GLN A 556 -40.46 11.35 -54.47
N ASN A 557 -40.24 11.30 -53.15
CA ASN A 557 -39.02 11.81 -52.51
C ASN A 557 -37.75 11.05 -52.94
N PRO A 558 -36.59 11.73 -53.05
CA PRO A 558 -35.31 11.05 -52.99
C PRO A 558 -35.12 10.46 -51.58
N ASN A 559 -34.97 9.14 -51.49
CA ASN A 559 -34.57 8.48 -50.25
C ASN A 559 -33.12 8.86 -49.86
N PRO A 560 -32.78 8.84 -48.57
CA PRO A 560 -31.48 9.30 -48.09
C PRO A 560 -30.30 8.46 -48.63
N LEU A 561 -29.15 9.12 -48.76
CA LEU A 561 -27.88 8.49 -49.16
C LEU A 561 -27.52 7.33 -48.23
N ASN A 562 -27.01 6.25 -48.83
CA ASN A 562 -26.55 5.06 -48.11
C ASN A 562 -25.40 5.42 -47.15
N PRO A 563 -25.53 5.20 -45.82
CA PRO A 563 -24.55 5.64 -44.83
C PRO A 563 -23.20 4.91 -44.90
N ASN A 564 -23.08 3.84 -45.70
CA ASN A 564 -21.86 3.04 -45.83
C ASN A 564 -20.82 3.61 -46.82
N THR A 565 -20.88 4.90 -47.15
CA THR A 565 -19.76 5.59 -47.81
C THR A 565 -18.76 6.07 -46.74
N PRO A 566 -17.45 5.75 -46.85
CA PRO A 566 -16.47 6.06 -45.80
C PRO A 566 -16.38 7.56 -45.49
N PHE A 567 -16.58 8.40 -46.51
CA PHE A 567 -16.59 9.86 -46.39
C PHE A 567 -17.66 10.40 -45.42
N CYS A 568 -18.79 9.72 -45.25
CA CYS A 568 -19.81 10.11 -44.28
C CYS A 568 -19.48 9.64 -42.85
N SER A 569 -18.82 8.48 -42.70
CA SER A 569 -18.37 7.96 -41.40
C SER A 569 -17.37 8.90 -40.73
N ASP A 570 -16.34 9.33 -41.46
CA ASP A 570 -15.26 10.14 -40.91
C ASP A 570 -15.72 11.55 -40.52
N LEU A 571 -16.66 12.14 -41.28
CA LEU A 571 -17.30 13.42 -40.93
C LEU A 571 -18.22 13.33 -39.71
N VAL A 572 -18.87 12.19 -39.47
CA VAL A 572 -19.61 11.93 -38.22
C VAL A 572 -18.64 11.78 -37.05
N PHE A 573 -17.48 11.16 -37.25
CA PHE A 573 -16.47 11.00 -36.20
C PHE A 573 -15.94 12.35 -35.68
N LEU A 574 -15.67 13.31 -36.58
CA LEU A 574 -15.34 14.71 -36.22
C LEU A 574 -16.41 15.42 -35.37
N CYS A 575 -17.66 14.96 -35.40
CA CYS A 575 -18.75 15.50 -34.58
C CYS A 575 -18.95 14.72 -33.27
N ALA A 576 -18.64 13.41 -33.26
CA ALA A 576 -18.92 12.51 -32.14
C ALA A 576 -18.11 12.83 -30.86
N GLU A 577 -16.92 13.44 -31.01
CA GLU A 577 -16.07 13.90 -29.91
C GLU A 577 -16.75 14.90 -28.95
N ALA A 578 -17.87 15.52 -29.36
CA ALA A 578 -18.64 16.46 -28.54
C ALA A 578 -19.34 15.81 -27.33
N SER A 579 -19.58 14.50 -27.36
CA SER A 579 -20.25 13.78 -26.28
C SER A 579 -19.24 13.18 -25.31
N GLY A 580 -18.90 13.93 -24.24
CA GLY A 580 -18.06 13.46 -23.14
C GLY A 580 -18.70 12.35 -22.29
N GLY A 581 -18.85 11.15 -22.86
CA GLY A 581 -19.48 10.00 -22.22
C GLY A 581 -18.46 8.95 -21.76
N THR A 582 -18.39 8.71 -20.45
CA THR A 582 -17.66 7.60 -19.82
C THR A 582 -18.37 6.25 -20.04
N GLY A 583 -18.51 5.86 -21.32
CA GLY A 583 -19.19 4.65 -21.76
C GLY A 583 -18.27 3.43 -21.81
N ALA A 584 -18.10 2.74 -20.68
CA ALA A 584 -17.46 1.42 -20.65
C ALA A 584 -18.36 0.37 -21.33
N ALA A 585 -18.24 0.24 -22.65
CA ALA A 585 -18.98 -0.70 -23.48
C ALA A 585 -18.60 -2.16 -23.19
N LYS A 586 -19.18 -2.71 -22.12
CA LYS A 586 -19.06 -4.11 -21.71
C LYS A 586 -19.60 -5.00 -22.86
N PRO A 587 -18.78 -5.84 -23.51
CA PRO A 587 -19.22 -6.60 -24.66
C PRO A 587 -20.29 -7.62 -24.25
N GLN A 588 -21.50 -7.49 -24.80
CA GLN A 588 -22.51 -8.53 -24.69
C GLN A 588 -22.07 -9.74 -25.52
N ALA A 589 -22.05 -10.91 -24.90
CA ALA A 589 -21.77 -12.15 -25.60
C ALA A 589 -22.97 -12.52 -26.50
N VAL A 590 -22.83 -12.29 -27.81
CA VAL A 590 -23.72 -12.88 -28.81
C VAL A 590 -23.37 -14.38 -28.91
N GLN A 591 -24.39 -15.23 -28.78
CA GLN A 591 -24.21 -16.68 -28.81
C GLN A 591 -23.95 -17.19 -30.24
N THR A 592 -23.22 -18.29 -30.34
CA THR A 592 -22.73 -18.88 -31.59
C THR A 592 -23.76 -19.75 -32.30
N GLU A 593 -23.96 -19.57 -33.60
CA GLU A 593 -24.47 -20.62 -34.50
C GLU A 593 -23.69 -20.69 -35.84
N ASN A 594 -22.84 -21.73 -35.96
CA ASN A 594 -22.71 -22.62 -37.13
C ASN A 594 -22.41 -22.09 -38.57
N GLY A 595 -21.19 -21.58 -38.77
CA GLY A 595 -20.31 -21.95 -39.91
C GLY A 595 -20.62 -21.42 -41.33
N PRO A 596 -19.87 -21.86 -42.37
CA PRO A 596 -18.60 -22.62 -42.37
C PRO A 596 -17.36 -21.75 -42.77
N GLU A 597 -16.16 -22.34 -42.83
CA GLU A 597 -14.91 -21.66 -43.20
C GLU A 597 -14.83 -21.17 -44.67
N PRO A 598 -14.03 -20.13 -44.91
CA PRO A 598 -13.24 -20.05 -46.14
C PRO A 598 -11.73 -19.76 -45.91
N ILE A 599 -10.91 -20.78 -46.15
CA ILE A 599 -9.60 -20.76 -46.85
C ILE A 599 -8.57 -19.68 -46.42
N LEU A 600 -7.56 -20.13 -45.67
CA LEU A 600 -6.41 -19.35 -45.23
C LEU A 600 -5.38 -19.06 -46.36
N MET A 601 -5.49 -17.91 -47.06
CA MET A 601 -4.41 -17.46 -47.95
C MET A 601 -3.27 -16.73 -47.19
N ARG A 602 -2.13 -17.42 -47.03
CA ARG A 602 -0.87 -16.79 -46.63
C ARG A 602 -0.31 -15.95 -47.78
N VAL A 603 -0.24 -14.63 -47.61
CA VAL A 603 0.67 -13.77 -48.38
C VAL A 603 1.89 -13.45 -47.50
N LYS A 604 3.07 -13.87 -47.94
CA LYS A 604 4.34 -13.41 -47.35
C LYS A 604 4.64 -12.01 -47.87
N LEU A 605 4.76 -11.03 -46.99
CA LEU A 605 5.49 -9.80 -47.30
C LEU A 605 6.99 -10.08 -47.17
N VAL A 606 7.73 -9.84 -48.24
CA VAL A 606 9.19 -9.74 -48.25
C VAL A 606 9.52 -8.25 -48.17
N PRO A 607 10.45 -7.81 -47.30
CA PRO A 607 10.78 -6.40 -47.16
C PRO A 607 11.57 -5.87 -48.36
N SER A 608 11.48 -4.56 -48.56
CA SER A 608 12.39 -3.72 -49.36
C SER A 608 12.40 -2.33 -48.73
#